data_AF-A0A258ZN38-F1
#
_entry.id   AF-A0A258ZN38-F1
#
_cell.length_a   1.000
_cell.length_b   1.000
_cell.length_c   1.000
_cell.angle_alpha   90.00
_cell.angle_beta   90.00
_cell.angle_gamma   90.00
#
_symmetry.space_group_name_H-M   'P 1'
#
loop_
_entity.id
_entity.type
_entity.pdbx_description
1 polymer ?
#
loop_
_entity_poly.entity_id
_entity_poly.type
_entity_poly.pdbx_seq_one_letter_code
_entity_poly.pdbx_strand_id
1 'polypeptide(L)'
;MYYHTPNVTSYVRTVLRFRGWILSAFIVLASLAFTFCRPELISSDTLYWLSESKELEKTHANAYDTQHVARLSVNVPVFDDASKVKLSVLQSELDYNKNITQVESLFSSYRISNEGGEDSSLIKALPIHELNAKGIIEFVSSFREPYKQFVNDDFTRFTFIIHSKAPLEIAMLHIPY
;
A
#
# COMPACT_ATOMS: atom_id res chain seq x y z
N MET A 1 -4.10 -66.54 -4.02
CA MET A 1 -3.30 -65.59 -4.81
C MET A 1 -1.92 -65.52 -4.18
N TYR A 2 -0.93 -66.20 -4.76
CA TYR A 2 0.47 -66.07 -4.31
C TYR A 2 1.03 -64.78 -4.90
N TYR A 3 1.32 -63.79 -4.06
CA TYR A 3 2.03 -62.59 -4.49
C TYR A 3 3.49 -62.98 -4.77
N HIS A 4 3.90 -62.89 -6.03
CA HIS A 4 5.30 -62.96 -6.42
C HIS A 4 6.04 -61.79 -5.75
N THR A 5 6.80 -62.08 -4.69
CA THR A 5 7.71 -61.10 -4.08
C THR A 5 8.92 -60.99 -5.00
N PRO A 6 9.20 -59.81 -5.58
CA PRO A 6 10.37 -59.64 -6.44
C PRO A 6 11.65 -59.87 -5.63
N ASN A 7 12.64 -60.50 -6.25
CA ASN A 7 13.90 -60.80 -5.60
C ASN A 7 14.73 -59.51 -5.42
N VAL A 8 14.51 -58.83 -4.29
CA VAL A 8 15.20 -57.58 -3.92
C VAL A 8 16.63 -57.79 -3.41
N THR A 9 17.09 -59.04 -3.23
CA THR A 9 18.41 -59.32 -2.63
C THR A 9 19.58 -58.75 -3.43
N SER A 10 19.49 -58.75 -4.76
CA SER A 10 20.51 -58.17 -5.63
C SER A 10 20.56 -56.63 -5.52
N TYR A 11 19.39 -56.00 -5.41
CA TYR A 11 19.28 -54.56 -5.19
C TYR A 11 19.86 -54.15 -3.84
N VAL A 12 19.47 -54.84 -2.76
CA VAL A 12 19.97 -54.59 -1.40
C VAL A 12 21.49 -54.74 -1.34
N ARG A 13 22.06 -55.78 -1.98
CA ARG A 13 23.51 -55.98 -2.03
C ARG A 13 24.23 -54.84 -2.74
N THR A 14 23.65 -54.32 -3.83
CA THR A 14 24.21 -53.20 -4.59
C THR A 14 24.18 -51.91 -3.76
N VAL A 15 23.06 -51.61 -3.11
CA VAL A 15 22.92 -50.44 -2.22
C VAL A 15 23.92 -50.51 -1.06
N LEU A 16 24.07 -51.67 -0.42
CA LEU A 16 25.03 -51.87 0.67
C LEU A 16 26.48 -51.69 0.22
N ARG A 17 26.84 -52.16 -1.00
CA ARG A 17 28.18 -52.01 -1.57
C ARG A 17 28.53 -50.55 -1.84
N PHE A 18 27.58 -49.73 -2.28
CA PHE A 18 27.79 -48.34 -2.66
C PHE A 18 27.26 -47.32 -1.64
N ARG A 19 26.94 -47.74 -0.41
CA ARG A 19 26.29 -46.91 0.62
C ARG A 19 26.94 -45.53 0.84
N GLY A 20 28.26 -45.46 0.83
CA GLY A 20 28.99 -44.20 1.03
C GLY A 20 28.84 -43.22 -0.15
N TRP A 21 28.83 -43.75 -1.38
CA TRP A 21 28.62 -42.96 -2.60
C TRP A 21 27.19 -42.44 -2.70
N ILE A 22 26.22 -43.25 -2.28
CA ILE A 22 24.81 -42.84 -2.27
C ILE A 22 24.59 -41.69 -1.28
N LEU A 23 25.16 -41.81 -0.06
CA LEU A 23 25.09 -40.75 0.94
C LEU A 23 25.78 -39.47 0.50
N SER A 24 26.98 -39.56 -0.09
CA SER A 24 27.70 -38.37 -0.57
C SER A 24 26.96 -37.68 -1.71
N ALA A 25 26.41 -38.44 -2.66
CA ALA A 25 25.59 -37.89 -3.73
C ALA A 25 24.37 -37.15 -3.17
N PHE A 26 23.69 -37.72 -2.16
CA PHE A 26 22.52 -37.10 -1.55
C PHE A 26 22.85 -35.79 -0.82
N ILE A 27 23.99 -35.76 -0.11
CA ILE A 27 24.47 -34.54 0.57
C ILE A 27 24.79 -33.45 -0.45
N VAL A 28 25.48 -33.78 -1.54
CA VAL A 28 25.78 -32.83 -2.62
C VAL A 28 24.51 -32.26 -3.25
N LEU A 29 23.51 -33.12 -3.50
CA LEU A 29 22.22 -32.72 -4.04
C LEU A 29 21.46 -31.78 -3.09
N ALA A 30 21.47 -32.08 -1.79
CA ALA A 30 20.86 -31.24 -0.76
C ALA A 30 21.56 -29.87 -0.65
N SER A 31 22.90 -29.84 -0.69
CA SER A 31 23.66 -28.59 -0.70
C SER A 31 23.38 -27.76 -1.96
N LEU A 32 23.31 -28.38 -3.13
CA LEU A 32 22.92 -27.70 -4.37
C LEU A 32 21.52 -27.13 -4.26
N ALA A 33 20.54 -27.90 -3.78
CA ALA A 33 19.17 -27.42 -3.58
C ALA A 33 19.14 -26.17 -2.68
N PHE A 34 19.93 -26.13 -1.62
CA PHE A 34 20.02 -24.96 -0.74
C PHE A 34 20.60 -23.73 -1.46
N THR A 35 21.59 -23.90 -2.34
CA THR A 35 22.14 -22.80 -3.14
C THR A 35 21.18 -22.28 -4.22
N PHE A 36 20.26 -23.11 -4.69
CA PHE A 36 19.23 -22.72 -5.67
C PHE A 36 17.96 -22.18 -5.03
N CYS A 37 17.74 -22.40 -3.72
CA CYS A 37 16.71 -21.70 -2.96
C CYS A 37 17.07 -20.21 -2.81
N ARG A 38 16.73 -19.40 -3.80
CA ARG A 38 16.76 -17.94 -3.66
C ARG A 38 15.53 -17.50 -2.86
N PRO A 39 15.67 -16.88 -1.67
CA PRO A 39 14.55 -16.39 -0.88
C PRO A 39 13.93 -15.09 -1.44
N GLU A 40 14.40 -14.60 -2.58
CA GLU A 40 13.92 -13.36 -3.22
C GLU A 40 12.50 -13.45 -3.81
N LEU A 41 11.85 -14.62 -3.73
CA LEU A 41 10.49 -14.84 -4.27
C LEU A 41 9.35 -14.43 -3.32
N ILE A 42 9.65 -13.77 -2.20
CA ILE A 42 8.60 -13.09 -1.39
C ILE A 42 8.44 -11.66 -1.93
N SER A 43 8.12 -11.52 -3.21
CA SER A 43 7.59 -10.26 -3.74
C SER A 43 6.07 -10.34 -3.79
N SER A 44 5.39 -9.21 -3.61
CA SER A 44 3.93 -9.17 -3.59
C SER A 44 3.38 -9.79 -4.89
N ASP A 45 2.45 -10.74 -4.78
CA ASP A 45 1.87 -11.50 -5.90
C ASP A 45 1.55 -10.62 -7.11
N THR A 46 1.11 -9.39 -6.88
CA THR A 46 0.80 -8.37 -7.89
C THR A 46 1.94 -8.08 -8.88
N LEU A 47 3.19 -8.07 -8.44
CA LEU A 47 4.35 -7.73 -9.26
C LEU A 47 4.75 -8.90 -10.17
N TYR A 48 4.58 -10.13 -9.68
CA TYR A 48 4.79 -11.37 -10.44
C TYR A 48 3.71 -11.56 -11.52
N TRP A 49 2.47 -11.20 -11.22
CA TRP A 49 1.38 -11.20 -12.21
C TRP A 49 1.56 -10.13 -13.30
N LEU A 50 2.20 -9.00 -12.99
CA LEU A 50 2.41 -7.91 -13.95
C LEU A 50 3.69 -8.05 -14.79
N SER A 51 4.65 -8.88 -14.37
CA SER A 51 5.99 -8.95 -14.97
C SER A 51 6.01 -9.46 -16.41
N GLU A 52 5.00 -10.22 -16.83
CA GLU A 52 4.82 -10.66 -18.22
C GLU A 52 3.92 -9.74 -19.06
N SER A 53 3.39 -8.66 -18.47
CA SER A 53 2.52 -7.75 -19.21
C SER A 53 3.34 -6.86 -20.16
N LYS A 54 2.91 -6.80 -21.43
CA LYS A 54 3.45 -5.84 -22.43
C LYS A 54 3.28 -4.39 -21.99
N GLU A 55 2.38 -4.12 -21.05
CA GLU A 55 2.19 -2.79 -20.47
C GLU A 55 3.32 -2.43 -19.51
N LEU A 56 3.78 -3.34 -18.64
CA LEU A 56 4.94 -3.09 -17.78
C LEU A 56 6.22 -2.83 -18.59
N GLU A 57 6.45 -3.62 -19.64
CA GLU A 57 7.58 -3.43 -20.56
C GLU A 57 7.52 -2.06 -21.27
N LYS A 58 6.34 -1.64 -21.74
CA LYS A 58 6.12 -0.29 -22.29
C LYS A 58 6.29 0.80 -21.24
N THR A 59 5.94 0.54 -19.99
CA THR A 59 6.05 1.52 -18.89
C THR A 59 7.51 1.75 -18.53
N HIS A 60 8.31 0.69 -18.48
CA HIS A 60 9.78 0.77 -18.31
C HIS A 60 10.48 1.42 -19.50
N ALA A 61 10.07 1.11 -20.74
CA ALA A 61 10.69 1.66 -21.94
C ALA A 61 10.43 3.17 -22.12
N ASN A 62 9.30 3.68 -21.63
CA ASN A 62 8.90 5.07 -21.80
C ASN A 62 9.31 5.99 -20.64
N ALA A 63 10.04 5.48 -19.64
CA ALA A 63 10.50 6.24 -18.47
C ALA A 63 9.39 7.14 -17.87
N TYR A 64 8.17 6.60 -17.78
CA TYR A 64 7.12 7.29 -17.04
C TYR A 64 7.55 7.38 -15.59
N ASP A 65 7.61 8.59 -15.05
CA ASP A 65 7.92 8.84 -13.65
C ASP A 65 6.89 8.06 -12.82
N THR A 66 7.31 6.97 -12.18
CA THR A 66 6.39 6.05 -11.50
C THR A 66 5.83 6.74 -10.26
N GLN A 67 4.66 7.34 -10.40
CA GLN A 67 3.91 7.88 -9.27
C GLN A 67 3.27 6.73 -8.52
N HIS A 68 3.82 6.41 -7.35
CA HIS A 68 3.22 5.46 -6.43
C HIS A 68 2.05 6.13 -5.73
N VAL A 69 0.89 5.48 -5.74
CA VAL A 69 -0.30 5.95 -5.04
C VAL A 69 -0.56 5.02 -3.86
N ALA A 70 -0.46 5.57 -2.65
CA ALA A 70 -0.78 4.88 -1.42
C ALA A 70 -2.07 5.45 -0.81
N ARG A 71 -2.85 4.60 -0.15
CA ARG A 71 -4.05 4.99 0.57
C ARG A 71 -3.87 4.74 2.06
N LEU A 72 -3.87 5.80 2.86
CA LEU A 72 -3.83 5.72 4.32
C LEU A 72 -5.23 6.02 4.87
N SER A 73 -5.84 5.05 5.55
CA SER A 73 -7.13 5.23 6.21
C SER A 73 -6.94 5.22 7.73
N VAL A 74 -7.33 6.32 8.38
CA VAL A 74 -7.27 6.51 9.82
C VAL A 74 -8.68 6.43 10.38
N ASN A 75 -8.88 5.55 11.36
CA ASN A 75 -10.15 5.46 12.08
C ASN A 75 -10.09 6.39 13.30
N VAL A 76 -11.09 7.24 13.44
CA VAL A 76 -11.25 8.19 14.54
C VAL A 76 -12.60 7.90 15.20
N PRO A 77 -12.66 7.59 16.50
CA PRO A 77 -13.93 7.24 17.15
C PRO A 77 -14.96 8.37 17.15
N VAL A 78 -14.50 9.61 17.36
CA VAL A 78 -15.32 10.83 17.39
C VAL A 78 -14.53 11.94 16.72
N PHE A 79 -15.14 12.61 15.74
CA PHE A 79 -14.55 13.78 15.11
C PHE A 79 -14.91 15.07 15.86
N ASP A 80 -13.90 15.67 16.46
CA ASP A 80 -13.93 16.88 17.29
C ASP A 80 -12.72 17.78 16.96
N ASP A 81 -12.61 18.95 17.59
CA ASP A 81 -11.50 19.87 17.29
C ASP A 81 -10.12 19.29 17.68
N ALA A 82 -10.07 18.38 18.66
CA ALA A 82 -8.82 17.73 19.07
C ALA A 82 -8.33 16.72 18.01
N SER A 83 -9.22 15.85 17.52
CA SER A 83 -8.92 14.91 16.43
C SER A 83 -8.69 15.63 15.11
N LYS A 84 -9.39 16.74 14.84
CA LYS A 84 -9.10 17.65 13.72
C LYS A 84 -7.64 18.12 13.75
N VAL A 85 -7.16 18.60 14.89
CA VAL A 85 -5.75 19.04 15.04
C VAL A 85 -4.79 17.89 14.77
N LYS A 86 -5.04 16.69 15.33
CA LYS A 86 -4.19 15.52 15.08
C LYS A 86 -4.14 15.10 13.60
N LEU A 87 -5.29 15.10 12.92
CA LEU A 87 -5.35 14.80 11.49
C LEU A 87 -4.66 15.86 10.64
N SER A 88 -4.74 17.13 11.04
CA SER A 88 -4.01 18.23 10.39
C SER A 88 -2.51 18.11 10.59
N VAL A 89 -2.05 17.69 11.78
CA VAL A 89 -0.62 17.41 12.02
C VAL A 89 -0.15 16.27 11.13
N LEU A 90 -0.93 15.18 11.05
CA LEU A 90 -0.62 14.05 10.16
C LEU A 90 -0.51 14.50 8.69
N GLN A 91 -1.44 15.35 8.21
CA GLN A 91 -1.36 15.93 6.87
C GLN A 91 -0.02 16.66 6.66
N SER A 92 0.36 17.54 7.60
CA SER A 92 1.61 18.31 7.50
C SER A 92 2.85 17.42 7.55
N GLU A 93 2.85 16.35 8.35
CA GLU A 93 3.95 15.38 8.40
C GLU A 93 4.09 14.61 7.09
N LEU A 94 2.98 14.23 6.47
CA LEU A 94 2.97 13.59 5.15
C LEU A 94 3.46 14.57 4.07
N ASP A 95 3.01 15.82 4.09
CA ASP A 95 3.44 16.85 3.13
C ASP A 95 4.93 17.20 3.26
N TYR A 96 5.51 17.11 4.45
CA TYR A 96 6.93 17.39 4.69
C TYR A 96 7.88 16.24 4.28
N ASN A 97 7.34 15.06 4.01
CA ASN A 97 8.16 13.91 3.64
C ASN A 97 8.72 14.09 2.22
N LYS A 98 10.06 14.07 2.09
CA LYS A 98 10.77 14.29 0.82
C LYS A 98 10.41 13.30 -0.30
N ASN A 99 9.91 12.12 0.07
CA ASN A 99 9.52 11.08 -0.88
C ASN A 99 8.07 11.23 -1.36
N ILE A 100 7.27 12.05 -0.68
CA ILE A 100 5.89 12.36 -1.03
C ILE A 100 5.89 13.59 -1.94
N THR A 101 5.21 13.47 -3.07
CA THR A 101 5.03 14.54 -4.06
C THR A 101 3.77 15.35 -3.76
N GLN A 102 2.70 14.67 -3.36
CA GLN A 102 1.40 15.29 -3.10
C GLN A 102 0.58 14.43 -2.15
N VAL A 103 -0.18 15.05 -1.26
CA VAL A 103 -1.16 14.39 -0.40
C VAL A 103 -2.52 15.01 -0.64
N GLU A 104 -3.50 14.19 -1.03
CA GLU A 104 -4.89 14.60 -1.15
C GLU A 104 -5.67 14.13 0.08
N SER A 105 -6.33 15.07 0.74
CA SER A 105 -7.19 14.79 1.89
C SER A 105 -8.31 15.81 2.00
N LEU A 106 -9.18 15.61 3.00
CA LEU A 106 -10.18 16.59 3.35
C LEU A 106 -9.57 17.95 3.74
N PHE A 107 -8.37 17.94 4.34
CA PHE A 107 -7.71 19.14 4.87
C PHE A 107 -6.95 19.94 3.81
N SER A 108 -6.61 19.32 2.68
CA SER A 108 -6.05 19.99 1.50
C SER A 108 -7.11 20.59 0.58
N SER A 109 -8.40 20.43 0.93
CA SER A 109 -9.54 20.88 0.11
C SER A 109 -10.02 22.28 0.49
N TYR A 110 -10.65 22.96 -0.47
CA TYR A 110 -11.22 24.30 -0.31
C TYR A 110 -12.75 24.26 -0.38
N ARG A 111 -13.38 25.09 0.45
CA ARG A 111 -14.77 25.50 0.32
C ARG A 111 -14.82 26.68 -0.65
N ILE A 112 -15.61 26.55 -1.71
CA ILE A 112 -15.88 27.65 -2.63
C ILE A 112 -17.23 28.25 -2.24
N SER A 113 -17.22 29.51 -1.82
CA SER A 113 -18.43 30.28 -1.52
C SER A 113 -18.54 31.45 -2.49
N ASN A 114 -19.74 31.65 -3.03
CA ASN A 114 -20.05 32.81 -3.84
C ASN A 114 -20.70 33.86 -2.91
N GLU A 115 -19.94 34.89 -2.53
CA GLU A 115 -20.50 36.04 -1.82
C GLU A 115 -20.78 37.13 -2.87
N GLY A 116 -22.07 37.34 -3.20
CA GLY A 116 -22.49 38.28 -4.22
C GLY A 116 -23.51 39.28 -3.71
N GLY A 117 -23.20 40.57 -3.82
CA GLY A 117 -24.17 41.66 -3.91
C GLY A 117 -24.50 41.96 -5.38
N GLU A 118 -25.58 42.70 -5.65
CA GLU A 118 -26.23 42.85 -6.96
C GLU A 118 -25.30 43.20 -8.15
N ASP A 119 -24.11 43.76 -7.93
CA ASP A 119 -23.19 44.18 -9.01
C ASP A 119 -21.83 43.44 -9.08
N SER A 120 -21.54 42.49 -8.19
CA SER A 120 -20.29 41.70 -8.29
C SER A 120 -20.37 40.39 -7.51
N SER A 121 -20.05 39.28 -8.19
CA SER A 121 -19.90 37.96 -7.55
C SER A 121 -18.43 37.69 -7.30
N LEU A 122 -18.01 37.80 -6.05
CA LEU A 122 -16.65 37.48 -5.64
C LEU A 122 -16.63 36.02 -5.18
N ILE A 123 -15.95 35.18 -5.94
CA ILE A 123 -15.76 33.77 -5.59
C ILE A 123 -14.66 33.72 -4.53
N LYS A 124 -15.03 33.38 -3.30
CA LYS A 124 -14.09 33.20 -2.18
C LYS A 124 -13.82 31.71 -1.98
N ALA A 125 -12.56 31.31 -2.10
CA ALA A 125 -12.10 29.98 -1.71
C ALA A 125 -11.54 30.04 -0.28
N LEU A 126 -12.18 29.34 0.65
CA LEU A 126 -11.78 29.24 2.05
C LEU A 126 -11.26 27.82 2.32
N PRO A 127 -10.07 27.64 2.88
CA PRO A 127 -9.55 26.32 3.21
C PRO A 127 -10.45 25.62 4.25
N ILE A 128 -10.79 24.33 4.02
CA ILE A 128 -11.69 23.59 4.93
C ILE A 128 -11.07 23.43 6.32
N HIS A 129 -9.75 23.35 6.44
CA HIS A 129 -9.05 23.19 7.72
C HIS A 129 -9.20 24.39 8.67
N GLU A 130 -9.58 25.57 8.16
CA GLU A 130 -9.86 26.76 8.98
C GLU A 130 -11.21 26.64 9.73
N LEU A 131 -12.13 25.80 9.26
CA LEU A 131 -13.41 25.56 9.93
C LEU A 131 -13.20 24.72 11.19
N ASN A 132 -14.03 24.93 12.22
CA ASN A 132 -14.10 24.01 13.37
C ASN A 132 -14.68 22.65 12.93
N ALA A 133 -14.48 21.61 13.74
CA ALA A 133 -14.90 20.24 13.41
C ALA A 133 -16.40 20.18 13.04
N LYS A 134 -17.25 20.90 13.80
CA LYS A 134 -18.69 20.99 13.52
C LYS A 134 -18.98 21.62 12.15
N GLY A 135 -18.31 22.71 11.82
CA GLY A 135 -18.45 23.39 10.53
C GLY A 135 -17.96 22.53 9.36
N ILE A 136 -16.92 21.72 9.55
CA ILE A 136 -16.48 20.72 8.56
C ILE A 136 -17.57 19.67 8.35
N ILE A 137 -18.16 19.14 9.42
CA ILE A 137 -19.25 18.15 9.34
C ILE A 137 -20.43 18.72 8.55
N GLU A 138 -20.90 19.92 8.92
CA GLU A 138 -22.02 20.59 8.25
C GLU A 138 -21.73 20.87 6.77
N PHE A 139 -20.51 21.32 6.45
CA PHE A 139 -20.12 21.60 5.08
C PHE A 139 -20.04 20.33 4.22
N VAL A 140 -19.33 19.31 4.70
CA VAL A 140 -19.14 18.06 3.97
C VAL A 140 -20.45 17.28 3.82
N SER A 141 -21.30 17.28 4.86
CA SER A 141 -22.62 16.66 4.78
C SER A 141 -23.55 17.34 3.79
N SER A 142 -23.38 18.65 3.55
CA SER A 142 -24.10 19.42 2.53
C SER A 142 -23.59 19.18 1.11
N PHE A 143 -22.31 18.86 0.94
CA PHE A 143 -21.65 18.65 -0.37
C PHE A 143 -20.91 17.31 -0.42
N ARG A 144 -21.62 16.19 -0.28
CA ARG A 144 -20.99 14.87 -0.05
C ARG A 144 -20.12 14.34 -1.20
N GLU A 145 -20.58 14.48 -2.44
CA GLU A 145 -19.97 13.83 -3.61
C GLU A 145 -18.45 14.04 -3.76
N PRO A 146 -17.90 15.27 -3.66
CA PRO A 146 -16.45 15.46 -3.78
C PRO A 146 -15.63 14.92 -2.60
N TYR A 147 -16.24 14.76 -1.41
CA TYR A 147 -15.51 14.42 -0.17
C TYR A 147 -15.66 12.96 0.26
N LYS A 148 -16.54 12.20 -0.37
CA LYS A 148 -16.79 10.77 -0.07
C LYS A 148 -15.54 9.89 -0.17
N GLN A 149 -14.57 10.29 -0.99
CA GLN A 149 -13.28 9.61 -1.10
C GLN A 149 -12.35 9.84 0.11
N PHE A 150 -12.54 10.96 0.83
CA PHE A 150 -11.69 11.38 1.94
C PHE A 150 -12.30 11.11 3.31
N VAL A 151 -13.62 11.05 3.43
CA VAL A 151 -14.31 10.82 4.71
C VAL A 151 -15.59 10.01 4.52
N ASN A 152 -15.92 9.15 5.49
CA ASN A 152 -17.18 8.43 5.51
C ASN A 152 -18.34 9.29 6.08
N ASP A 153 -19.58 8.82 5.87
CA ASP A 153 -20.78 9.57 6.27
C ASP A 153 -20.86 9.88 7.77
N ASP A 154 -20.28 9.02 8.62
CA ASP A 154 -20.29 9.17 10.08
C ASP A 154 -19.06 9.92 10.64
N PHE A 155 -18.14 10.38 9.78
CA PHE A 155 -16.89 11.04 10.18
C PHE A 155 -16.01 10.20 11.13
N THR A 156 -16.08 8.88 11.01
CA THR A 156 -15.26 7.94 11.80
C THR A 156 -14.05 7.39 11.06
N ARG A 157 -13.96 7.61 9.74
CA ARG A 157 -12.84 7.19 8.91
C ARG A 157 -12.42 8.30 7.97
N PHE A 158 -11.15 8.69 8.07
CA PHE A 158 -10.51 9.66 7.20
C PHE A 158 -9.50 8.96 6.29
N THR A 159 -9.49 9.30 5.02
CA THR A 159 -8.62 8.74 4.00
C THR A 159 -7.71 9.82 3.44
N PHE A 160 -6.42 9.52 3.39
CA PHE A 160 -5.38 10.30 2.73
C PHE A 160 -4.92 9.52 1.50
N ILE A 161 -4.90 10.17 0.35
CA ILE A 161 -4.35 9.64 -0.90
C ILE A 161 -2.96 10.26 -1.05
N ILE A 162 -1.92 9.43 -1.03
CA ILE A 162 -0.54 9.86 -0.97
C ILE A 162 0.12 9.49 -2.28
N HIS A 163 0.61 10.49 -3.01
CA HIS A 163 1.38 10.33 -4.23
C HIS A 163 2.87 10.47 -3.89
N SER A 164 3.65 9.43 -4.15
CA SER A 164 5.07 9.38 -3.82
C SER A 164 5.94 8.92 -4.98
N LYS A 165 7.21 9.32 -4.96
CA LYS A 165 8.22 8.91 -5.97
C LYS A 165 8.74 7.49 -5.75
N ALA A 166 8.57 6.98 -4.52
CA ALA A 166 8.98 5.65 -4.12
C ALA A 166 7.88 5.00 -3.25
N PRO A 167 7.86 3.67 -3.10
CA PRO A 167 6.95 2.99 -2.19
C PRO A 167 7.07 3.56 -0.77
N LEU A 168 5.93 3.86 -0.16
CA LEU A 168 5.89 4.47 1.17
C LEU A 168 6.11 3.40 2.25
N GLU A 169 7.19 3.50 3.01
CA GLU A 169 7.40 2.63 4.18
C GLU A 169 6.59 3.16 5.37
N ILE A 170 5.40 2.58 5.56
CA ILE A 170 4.46 2.97 6.63
C ILE A 170 5.11 2.81 8.02
N ALA A 171 6.05 1.88 8.19
CA ALA A 171 6.74 1.63 9.45
C ALA A 171 7.58 2.82 9.97
N MET A 172 7.98 3.74 9.08
CA MET A 172 8.78 4.91 9.46
C MET A 172 7.94 6.18 9.71
N LEU A 173 6.62 6.12 9.46
CA LEU A 173 5.74 7.26 9.67
C LEU A 173 5.30 7.35 11.13
N HIS A 174 5.49 8.52 11.73
CA HIS A 174 4.83 8.83 12.99
C HIS A 174 3.35 9.04 12.70
N ILE A 175 2.48 8.22 13.28
CA ILE A 175 1.03 8.38 13.19
C ILE A 175 0.57 8.77 14.60
N PRO A 176 -0.01 9.96 14.82
CA PRO A 176 -0.35 10.47 16.16
C PRO A 176 -1.62 9.83 16.76
N TYR A 177 -1.81 8.52 16.56
CA TYR A 177 -2.96 7.72 16.98
C TYR A 177 -2.55 6.36 17.54
#